data_AF-A0ABD1D198-F1
#
_entry.id   AF-A0ABD1D198-F1
#
_cell.length_a   1.000
_cell.length_b   1.000
_cell.length_c   1.000
_cell.angle_alpha   90.00
_cell.angle_beta   90.00
_cell.angle_gamma   90.00
#
_symmetry.space_group_name_H-M   'P 1'
#
loop_
_entity.id
_entity.type
_entity.pdbx_description
1 polymer ?
#
loop_
_entity_poly.entity_id
_entity_poly.type
_entity_poly.pdbx_seq_one_letter_code
_entity_poly.pdbx_strand_id
1 'polypeptide(L)'
;MQIKVHAAARQVTAVYAIDEAKIELHITLPNNFPLGAVTVEDGKQIGGRLQSRQVVMQLSIFLTHQNGSIWDGLSLWKRNLDRKFEGVEECYVCYSVIHQDTCQLPKLSCKTCKKKFHGPCLYRWFSTSNKSTCPICRNIF
;
A
#
# COMPACT_ATOMS: atom_id res chain seq x y z
N MET A 1 -12.06 -5.44 0.34
CA MET A 1 -11.09 -6.53 0.07
C MET A 1 -11.79 -7.59 -0.74
N GLN A 2 -11.18 -8.02 -1.84
CA GLN A 2 -11.65 -9.15 -2.66
C GLN A 2 -10.68 -10.31 -2.50
N ILE A 3 -11.19 -11.55 -2.45
CA ILE A 3 -10.37 -12.75 -2.27
C ILE A 3 -10.69 -13.72 -3.41
N LYS A 4 -9.66 -14.31 -3.99
CA LYS A 4 -9.74 -15.37 -4.99
C LYS A 4 -8.95 -16.58 -4.51
N VAL A 5 -9.54 -17.76 -4.63
CA VAL A 5 -8.91 -19.02 -4.23
C VAL A 5 -8.63 -19.84 -5.49
N HIS A 6 -7.37 -20.19 -5.68
CA HIS A 6 -6.88 -21.02 -6.77
C HIS A 6 -6.50 -22.39 -6.20
N ALA A 7 -7.49 -23.27 -6.03
CA ALA A 7 -7.31 -24.56 -5.37
C ALA A 7 -6.25 -25.44 -6.05
N ALA A 8 -6.25 -25.51 -7.39
CA ALA A 8 -5.28 -26.29 -8.16
C ALA A 8 -3.84 -25.79 -7.97
N ALA A 9 -3.64 -24.47 -7.79
CA ALA A 9 -2.35 -23.86 -7.53
C ALA A 9 -2.02 -23.74 -6.03
N ARG A 10 -2.92 -24.21 -5.14
CA ARG A 10 -2.83 -24.06 -3.68
C ARG A 10 -2.55 -22.62 -3.25
N GLN A 11 -3.15 -21.67 -3.95
CA GLN A 11 -2.87 -20.24 -3.79
C GLN A 11 -4.14 -19.45 -3.45
N VAL A 12 -4.01 -18.50 -2.54
CA VAL A 12 -5.04 -17.50 -2.21
C VAL A 12 -4.50 -16.13 -2.60
N THR A 13 -5.28 -15.40 -3.38
CA THR A 13 -4.97 -14.02 -3.79
C THR A 13 -5.95 -13.07 -3.12
N ALA A 14 -5.44 -12.10 -2.39
CA ALA A 14 -6.24 -11.05 -1.77
C ALA A 14 -5.90 -9.69 -2.41
N VAL A 15 -6.95 -8.92 -2.73
CA VAL A 15 -6.84 -7.60 -3.34
C VAL A 15 -7.53 -6.58 -2.45
N TYR A 16 -6.77 -5.58 -2.02
CA TYR A 16 -7.24 -4.38 -1.35
C TYR A 16 -7.24 -3.22 -2.33
N ALA A 17 -8.34 -2.48 -2.43
CA ALA A 17 -8.47 -1.35 -3.34
C ALA A 17 -8.62 -0.06 -2.52
N ILE A 18 -7.92 0.98 -2.96
CA ILE A 18 -8.05 2.36 -2.47
C ILE A 18 -7.95 3.30 -3.68
N ASP A 19 -8.99 4.10 -3.90
CA ASP A 19 -9.16 4.88 -5.13
C ASP A 19 -8.96 4.00 -6.38
N GLU A 20 -8.06 4.41 -7.27
CA GLU A 20 -7.66 3.65 -8.48
C GLU A 20 -6.54 2.63 -8.20
N ALA A 21 -5.91 2.67 -7.02
CA ALA A 21 -4.79 1.81 -6.67
C ALA A 21 -5.26 0.46 -6.09
N LYS A 22 -4.53 -0.60 -6.44
CA LYS A 22 -4.76 -1.97 -5.95
C LYS A 22 -3.51 -2.52 -5.29
N ILE A 23 -3.69 -3.06 -4.10
CA ILE A 23 -2.67 -3.74 -3.31
C ILE A 23 -3.01 -5.22 -3.31
N GLU A 24 -2.13 -6.02 -3.88
CA GLU A 24 -2.30 -7.47 -3.99
C GLU A 24 -1.37 -8.21 -3.04
N LEU A 25 -1.86 -9.33 -2.49
CA LEU A 25 -1.15 -10.27 -1.64
C LEU A 25 -1.43 -11.69 -2.13
N HIS A 26 -0.39 -12.49 -2.29
CA HIS A 26 -0.50 -13.91 -2.65
C HIS A 26 0.00 -14.77 -1.49
N ILE A 27 -0.79 -15.78 -1.13
CA ILE A 27 -0.45 -16.78 -0.12
C ILE A 27 -0.46 -18.13 -0.80
N THR A 28 0.68 -18.80 -0.87
CA THR A 28 0.83 -20.10 -1.52
C THR A 28 1.17 -21.17 -0.47
N LEU A 29 0.36 -22.21 -0.42
CA LEU A 29 0.57 -23.35 0.48
C LEU A 29 1.48 -24.38 -0.20
N PRO A 30 2.58 -24.82 0.44
CA PRO A 30 3.47 -25.82 -0.12
C PRO A 30 2.81 -27.19 -0.16
N ASN A 31 3.30 -28.09 -1.02
CA ASN A 31 2.66 -29.40 -1.23
C ASN A 31 2.53 -30.26 0.04
N ASN A 32 3.50 -30.14 0.94
CA ASN A 32 3.60 -30.85 2.20
C ASN A 32 3.06 -30.03 3.40
N PHE A 33 2.24 -29.01 3.19
CA PHE A 33 1.59 -28.27 4.29
C PHE A 33 0.88 -29.25 5.25
N PRO A 34 1.03 -29.13 6.58
CA PRO A 34 1.61 -28.00 7.32
C PRO A 34 3.13 -28.05 7.57
N LEU A 35 3.86 -29.04 7.04
CA LEU A 35 5.30 -29.19 7.30
C LEU A 35 6.16 -28.17 6.55
N GLY A 36 5.77 -27.81 5.33
CA GLY A 36 6.44 -26.78 4.55
C GLY A 36 6.00 -25.38 4.96
N ALA A 37 6.89 -24.40 4.80
CA ALA A 37 6.59 -23.00 5.07
C ALA A 37 5.61 -22.40 4.05
N VAL A 38 4.68 -21.59 4.53
CA VAL A 38 3.75 -20.84 3.69
C VAL A 38 4.49 -19.67 3.04
N THR A 39 4.44 -19.60 1.71
CA THR A 39 5.03 -18.50 0.95
C THR A 39 4.01 -17.36 0.87
N VAL A 40 4.43 -16.17 1.31
CA VAL A 40 3.63 -14.94 1.19
C VAL A 40 4.39 -13.98 0.30
N GLU A 41 3.74 -13.50 -0.76
CA GLU A 41 4.32 -12.62 -1.76
C GLU A 41 3.44 -11.40 -1.98
N ASP A 42 4.08 -10.27 -2.29
CA ASP A 42 3.38 -9.11 -2.80
C ASP A 42 3.01 -9.37 -4.26
N GLY A 43 1.77 -9.06 -4.64
CA GLY A 43 1.40 -9.12 -6.05
C GLY A 43 2.07 -8.02 -6.87
N LYS A 44 2.02 -8.16 -8.20
CA LYS A 44 2.50 -7.13 -9.12
C LYS A 44 1.66 -5.87 -8.94
N GLN A 45 2.23 -4.87 -8.27
CA GLN A 45 1.57 -3.58 -8.11
C GLN A 45 2.01 -2.63 -9.21
N ILE A 46 1.08 -1.89 -9.76
CA ILE A 46 1.39 -0.71 -10.57
C ILE A 46 1.98 0.32 -9.59
N GLY A 47 3.29 0.58 -9.65
CA GLY A 47 3.94 1.67 -8.89
C GLY A 47 4.92 1.30 -7.77
N GLY A 48 5.33 0.04 -7.61
CA GLY A 48 6.32 -0.36 -6.59
C GLY A 48 5.72 -0.91 -5.29
N ARG A 49 6.58 -1.21 -4.30
CA ARG A 49 6.21 -2.03 -3.13
C ARG A 49 5.44 -1.22 -2.07
N LEU A 50 4.11 -1.18 -2.14
CA LEU A 50 3.26 -0.56 -1.10
C LEU A 50 3.28 -1.31 0.24
N GLN A 51 3.60 -2.60 0.18
CA GLN A 51 3.75 -3.44 1.36
C GLN A 51 5.20 -3.45 1.84
N SER A 52 5.39 -3.34 3.16
CA SER A 52 6.71 -3.51 3.76
C SER A 52 7.07 -5.00 3.77
N ARG A 53 8.35 -5.30 3.50
CA ARG A 53 8.91 -6.66 3.69
C ARG A 53 8.60 -7.23 5.08
N GLN A 54 8.48 -6.35 6.09
CA GLN A 54 8.10 -6.73 7.45
C GLN A 54 6.68 -7.30 7.53
N VAL A 55 5.71 -6.73 6.81
CA VAL A 55 4.31 -7.21 6.80
C VAL A 55 4.22 -8.60 6.20
N VAL A 56 4.89 -8.79 5.04
CA VAL A 56 4.97 -10.09 4.36
C VAL A 56 5.61 -11.15 5.25
N MET A 57 6.73 -10.79 5.91
CA MET A 57 7.42 -11.68 6.85
C MET A 57 6.55 -12.04 8.06
N GLN A 58 5.87 -11.07 8.67
CA GLN A 58 4.98 -11.30 9.82
C GLN A 58 3.82 -12.23 9.46
N LEU A 59 3.22 -12.04 8.28
CA LEU A 59 2.17 -12.94 7.76
C LEU A 59 2.70 -14.36 7.54
N SER A 60 3.87 -14.53 6.92
CA SER A 60 4.45 -15.85 6.69
C SER A 60 4.76 -16.59 8.01
N ILE A 61 5.29 -15.87 9.01
CA ILE A 61 5.54 -16.42 10.35
C ILE A 61 4.23 -16.83 11.03
N PHE A 62 3.21 -15.97 10.99
CA PHE A 62 1.90 -16.24 11.59
C PHE A 62 1.25 -17.51 11.01
N LEU A 63 1.28 -17.65 9.68
CA LEU A 63 0.67 -18.78 8.98
C LEU A 63 1.49 -20.09 9.12
N THR A 64 2.82 -19.99 9.25
CA THR A 64 3.69 -21.18 9.32
C THR A 64 3.89 -21.69 10.75
N HIS A 65 4.02 -20.79 11.73
CA HIS A 65 4.50 -21.15 13.07
C HIS A 65 3.49 -20.92 14.19
N GLN A 66 2.42 -20.15 13.96
CA GLN A 66 1.46 -19.79 15.01
C GLN A 66 0.10 -20.47 14.83
N ASN A 67 0.01 -21.47 13.95
CA ASN A 67 -1.25 -22.14 13.57
C ASN A 67 -2.36 -21.15 13.21
N GLY A 68 -2.00 -20.00 12.66
CA GLY A 68 -2.95 -18.96 12.26
C GLY A 68 -3.75 -19.39 11.04
N SER A 69 -5.04 -19.05 11.01
CA SER A 69 -5.84 -19.27 9.81
C SER A 69 -5.49 -18.25 8.72
N ILE A 70 -5.63 -18.65 7.45
CA ILE A 70 -5.47 -17.73 6.32
C ILE A 70 -6.40 -16.52 6.47
N TRP A 71 -7.64 -16.75 6.94
CA TRP A 71 -8.63 -15.71 7.14
C TRP A 71 -8.20 -14.68 8.20
N ASP A 72 -7.65 -15.13 9.33
CA ASP A 72 -7.17 -14.22 10.38
C ASP A 72 -5.98 -13.39 9.89
N GLY A 73 -5.07 -14.01 9.13
CA GLY A 73 -3.96 -13.33 8.49
C GLY A 73 -4.45 -12.24 7.53
N LEU A 74 -5.39 -12.57 6.64
CA LEU A 74 -5.98 -11.61 5.70
C LEU A 74 -6.77 -10.51 6.41
N SER A 75 -7.47 -10.83 7.49
CA SER A 75 -8.22 -9.86 8.30
C SER A 75 -7.29 -8.88 9.00
N LEU A 76 -6.18 -9.36 9.58
CA LEU A 76 -5.14 -8.53 10.16
C LEU A 76 -4.49 -7.63 9.11
N TRP A 77 -4.16 -8.19 7.95
CA TRP A 77 -3.60 -7.47 6.81
C TRP A 77 -4.51 -6.33 6.36
N LYS A 78 -5.80 -6.62 6.13
CA LYS A 78 -6.81 -5.61 5.78
C LYS A 78 -6.89 -4.52 6.84
N ARG A 79 -7.00 -4.88 8.12
CA ARG A 79 -7.10 -3.91 9.23
C ARG A 79 -5.88 -2.99 9.29
N ASN A 80 -4.69 -3.52 9.06
CA ASN A 80 -3.47 -2.72 9.02
C ASN A 80 -3.46 -1.76 7.82
N LEU A 81 -3.96 -2.18 6.66
CA LEU A 81 -4.12 -1.30 5.51
C LEU A 81 -5.19 -0.23 5.75
N ASP A 82 -6.36 -0.60 6.27
CA ASP A 82 -7.41 0.36 6.64
C ASP A 82 -6.83 1.46 7.53
N ARG A 83 -6.15 1.10 8.62
CA ARG A 83 -5.48 2.04 9.53
C ARG A 83 -4.38 2.86 8.87
N LYS A 84 -3.62 2.28 7.95
CA LYS A 84 -2.54 2.96 7.24
C LYS A 84 -3.08 4.10 6.35
N PHE A 85 -4.28 3.93 5.80
CA PHE A 85 -4.90 4.88 4.90
C PHE A 85 -6.03 5.71 5.52
N GLU A 86 -6.44 5.38 6.75
CA GLU A 86 -7.44 6.14 7.51
C GLU A 86 -7.00 7.60 7.70
N GLY A 87 -7.85 8.55 7.28
CA GLY A 87 -7.59 9.98 7.40
C GLY A 87 -6.46 10.52 6.52
N VAL A 88 -5.94 9.72 5.57
CA VAL A 88 -4.96 10.21 4.60
C VAL A 88 -5.70 11.00 3.52
N GLU A 89 -5.50 12.33 3.54
CA GLU A 89 -5.99 13.21 2.47
C GLU A 89 -5.29 12.92 1.15
N GLU A 90 -5.97 13.18 0.04
CA GLU A 90 -5.38 13.13 -1.30
C GLU A 90 -4.33 14.23 -1.54
N CYS A 91 -3.46 13.99 -2.53
CA CYS A 91 -2.54 15.01 -3.01
C CYS A 91 -3.29 16.07 -3.82
N TYR A 92 -3.15 17.34 -3.45
CA TYR A 92 -3.84 18.46 -4.12
C TYR A 92 -3.26 18.85 -5.50
N VAL A 93 -2.28 18.09 -6.02
CA VAL A 93 -1.72 18.28 -7.37
C VAL A 93 -2.18 17.19 -8.33
N CYS A 94 -2.22 15.93 -7.89
CA CYS A 94 -2.58 14.79 -8.74
C CYS A 94 -3.89 14.09 -8.32
N TYR A 95 -4.58 14.57 -7.28
CA TYR A 95 -5.87 14.06 -6.81
C TYR A 95 -5.88 12.56 -6.50
N SER A 96 -4.79 12.07 -5.91
CA SER A 96 -4.65 10.67 -5.52
C SER A 96 -4.01 10.56 -4.15
N VAL A 97 -4.44 9.57 -3.36
CA VAL A 97 -3.80 9.18 -2.10
C VAL A 97 -2.44 8.51 -2.34
N ILE A 98 -2.29 7.79 -3.47
CA ILE A 98 -1.07 7.05 -3.80
C ILE A 98 -0.44 7.61 -5.07
N HIS A 99 0.82 8.04 -5.00
CA HIS A 99 1.54 8.49 -6.18
C HIS A 99 1.75 7.32 -7.16
N GLN A 100 1.38 7.48 -8.43
CA GLN A 100 1.40 6.43 -9.45
C GLN A 100 2.79 5.77 -9.63
N ASP A 101 3.86 6.57 -9.71
CA ASP A 101 5.20 6.01 -9.97
C ASP A 101 5.97 5.57 -8.71
N THR A 102 5.72 6.20 -7.56
CA THR A 102 6.55 6.06 -6.36
C THR A 102 5.83 5.38 -5.21
N CYS A 103 4.51 5.19 -5.33
CA CYS A 103 3.65 4.63 -4.29
C CYS A 103 3.75 5.36 -2.94
N GLN A 104 4.14 6.63 -2.96
CA GLN A 104 4.23 7.47 -1.76
C GLN A 104 2.87 8.05 -1.40
N LEU A 105 2.67 8.27 -0.10
CA LEU A 105 1.55 9.02 0.46
C LEU A 105 1.85 10.53 0.47
N PRO A 106 0.83 11.40 0.41
CA PRO A 106 1.02 12.84 0.46
C PRO A 106 1.34 13.28 1.89
N LYS A 107 2.64 13.31 2.21
CA LYS A 107 3.15 13.64 3.55
C LYS A 107 3.52 15.10 3.73
N LEU A 108 3.73 15.85 2.64
CA LEU A 108 4.16 17.24 2.71
C LEU A 108 2.95 18.14 2.83
N SER A 109 2.85 18.91 3.91
CA SER A 109 1.76 19.84 4.17
C SER A 109 2.24 21.29 4.03
N CYS A 110 1.49 22.12 3.32
CA CYS A 110 1.74 23.55 3.32
C CYS A 110 1.53 24.13 4.73
N LYS A 111 2.43 25.01 5.19
CA LYS A 111 2.31 25.61 6.53
C LYS A 111 1.11 26.54 6.66
N THR A 112 0.69 27.20 5.57
CA THR A 112 -0.41 28.17 5.56
C THR A 112 -1.77 27.50 5.35
N CYS A 113 -2.00 26.85 4.20
CA CYS A 113 -3.32 26.29 3.87
C CYS A 113 -3.52 24.83 4.31
N LYS A 114 -2.51 24.19 4.91
CA LYS A 114 -2.52 22.80 5.41
C LYS A 114 -2.80 21.70 4.38
N LYS A 115 -2.95 22.05 3.09
CA LYS A 115 -3.13 21.08 2.00
C LYS A 115 -1.89 20.18 1.84
N LYS A 116 -2.12 18.91 1.52
CA LYS A 116 -1.09 17.87 1.44
C LYS A 116 -0.69 17.54 0.00
N PHE A 117 0.58 17.13 -0.17
CA PHE A 117 1.19 16.83 -1.46
C PHE A 117 2.13 15.63 -1.36
N HIS A 118 2.23 14.85 -2.44
CA HIS A 118 3.33 13.91 -2.61
C HIS A 118 4.64 14.68 -2.81
N GLY A 119 5.75 14.13 -2.31
CA GLY A 119 7.09 14.67 -2.53
C GLY A 119 7.40 14.90 -4.01
N PRO A 120 7.23 13.89 -4.89
CA PRO A 120 7.45 14.04 -6.32
C PRO A 120 6.57 15.10 -6.99
N CYS A 121 5.27 15.16 -6.66
CA CYS A 121 4.36 16.17 -7.22
C CYS A 121 4.79 17.58 -6.85
N LEU A 122 5.12 17.81 -5.57
CA LEU A 122 5.54 19.12 -5.11
C LEU A 122 6.91 19.52 -5.65
N TYR A 123 7.85 18.59 -5.72
CA TYR A 123 9.16 18.83 -6.31
C TYR A 123 9.04 19.24 -7.79
N ARG A 124 8.25 18.49 -8.58
CA ARG A 124 7.98 18.82 -9.98
C ARG A 124 7.38 20.22 -10.13
N TRP A 125 6.47 20.60 -9.23
CA TRP A 125 5.88 21.93 -9.21
C TRP A 125 6.93 23.03 -8.97
N PHE A 126 7.80 22.87 -7.98
CA PHE A 126 8.88 23.84 -7.70
C PHE A 126 9.86 23.96 -8.87
N SER A 127 10.26 22.84 -9.46
CA SER A 127 11.16 22.82 -10.61
C SER A 127 10.53 23.51 -11.84
N THR A 128 9.24 23.31 -12.09
CA THR A 128 8.55 23.86 -13.27
C THR A 128 8.23 25.35 -13.11
N SER A 129 7.85 25.77 -11.89
CA SER A 129 7.51 27.18 -11.60
C SER A 129 8.71 28.06 -11.26
N ASN A 130 9.88 27.45 -11.06
CA ASN A 130 11.11 28.09 -10.56
C ASN A 130 10.89 28.88 -9.25
N LYS A 131 9.93 28.43 -8.43
CA LYS A 131 9.53 29.07 -7.16
C LYS A 131 9.11 28.01 -6.15
N SER A 132 9.49 28.21 -4.89
CA SER A 132 9.11 27.33 -3.77
C SER A 132 7.76 27.74 -3.15
N THR A 133 6.73 27.94 -3.97
CA THR A 133 5.41 28.40 -3.52
C THR A 133 4.36 27.30 -3.60
N CYS A 134 3.45 27.29 -2.63
CA CYS A 134 2.35 26.34 -2.56
C CYS A 134 1.47 26.39 -3.84
N PRO A 135 1.17 25.25 -4.49
CA PRO A 135 0.30 25.22 -5.67
C PRO A 135 -1.10 25.80 -5.44
N ILE A 136 -1.58 25.77 -4.19
CA ILE A 136 -2.95 26.15 -3.84
C ILE A 136 -3.03 27.60 -3.35
N CYS A 137 -2.21 27.99 -2.36
CA CYS A 137 -2.31 29.32 -1.75
C CYS A 137 -1.20 30.30 -2.17
N ARG A 138 -0.24 29.87 -2.99
CA ARG A 138 0.89 30.66 -3.51
C ARG A 138 1.84 31.28 -2.48
N ASN A 139 1.64 31.03 -1.18
CA ASN A 139 2.61 31.37 -0.14
C ASN A 139 3.86 30.50 -0.26
N ILE A 140 4.98 30.98 0.28
CA ILE A 140 6.22 30.20 0.41
C ILE A 140 5.91 28.95 1.24
N PHE A 141 6.36 27.78 0.74
CA PHE A 141 5.97 26.47 1.26
C PHE A 141 6.61 26.13 2.61
#